data_AF-A0A7C1UGH7-F1
#
_entry.id   AF-A0A7C1UGH7-F1
#
_cell.length_a   1.000
_cell.length_b   1.000
_cell.length_c   1.000
_cell.angle_alpha   90.00
_cell.angle_beta   90.00
_cell.angle_gamma   90.00
#
_symmetry.space_group_name_H-M   'P 1'
#
loop_
_entity.id
_entity.type
_entity.pdbx_description
1 polymer ?
#
loop_
_entity_poly.entity_id
_entity_poly.type
_entity_poly.pdbx_seq_one_letter_code
_entity_poly.pdbx_strand_id
1 'polypeptide(L)'
;MAGSFCNRCGHENPPGARFCSSCGERLRPEADDRTQGFDPIEAAEQENRAAEVSGYLVVTRGHRSGVRFPLTGENATAGRHPESDVFLDDITVSRRHVEIRRVGDHHVIRDVGSLNGTYVNAERVEEAVLSDGDEVQIGKFKLVYIEESGGSTE
;
A
#
# COMPACT_ATOMS: atom_id res chain seq x y z
N MET A 1 -19.29 -57.25 -13.46
CA MET A 1 -18.96 -55.85 -13.14
C MET A 1 -18.41 -55.83 -11.73
N ALA A 2 -17.11 -55.58 -11.54
CA ALA A 2 -16.50 -55.60 -10.21
C ALA A 2 -16.72 -54.23 -9.54
N GLY A 3 -17.35 -54.20 -8.37
CA GLY A 3 -17.48 -53.01 -7.52
C GLY A 3 -16.14 -52.63 -6.87
N SER A 4 -16.02 -51.38 -6.42
CA SER A 4 -14.83 -50.90 -5.70
C SER A 4 -15.09 -50.92 -4.20
N PHE A 5 -14.22 -51.57 -3.44
CA PHE A 5 -14.32 -51.61 -1.97
C PHE A 5 -13.65 -50.39 -1.33
N CYS A 6 -14.24 -49.90 -0.25
CA CYS A 6 -13.66 -48.82 0.54
C CYS A 6 -12.53 -49.34 1.43
N ASN A 7 -11.33 -48.77 1.31
CA ASN A 7 -10.17 -49.14 2.13
C ASN A 7 -10.30 -48.74 3.60
N ARG A 8 -11.27 -47.89 3.95
CA ARG A 8 -11.48 -47.40 5.32
C ARG A 8 -12.54 -48.18 6.09
N CYS A 9 -13.69 -48.45 5.47
CA CYS A 9 -14.80 -49.15 6.15
C CYS A 9 -15.17 -50.50 5.54
N GLY A 10 -14.52 -50.91 4.44
CA GLY A 10 -14.80 -52.18 3.77
C GLY A 10 -16.09 -52.20 2.94
N HIS A 11 -16.88 -51.12 2.91
CA HIS A 11 -18.15 -51.07 2.18
C HIS A 11 -17.92 -51.19 0.66
N GLU A 12 -18.74 -52.00 -0.01
CA GLU A 12 -18.74 -52.13 -1.46
C GLU A 12 -19.48 -50.96 -2.10
N ASN A 13 -18.83 -50.27 -3.04
CA ASN A 13 -19.40 -49.14 -3.74
C ASN A 13 -19.58 -49.45 -5.23
N PRO A 14 -20.60 -48.86 -5.88
CA PRO A 14 -20.84 -49.08 -7.30
C PRO A 14 -19.64 -48.64 -8.15
N PRO A 15 -19.41 -49.29 -9.30
CA PRO A 15 -18.30 -48.97 -10.18
C PRO A 15 -18.41 -47.51 -10.64
N GLY A 16 -17.38 -46.70 -10.38
CA GLY A 16 -17.38 -45.28 -10.71
C GLY A 16 -17.56 -44.33 -9.53
N ALA A 17 -17.90 -44.83 -8.35
CA ALA A 17 -18.05 -44.00 -7.16
C ALA A 17 -16.74 -43.29 -6.79
N ARG A 18 -16.79 -41.96 -6.65
CA ARG A 18 -15.65 -41.14 -6.18
C ARG A 18 -15.50 -41.15 -4.67
N PHE A 19 -16.60 -41.36 -3.95
CA PHE A 19 -16.69 -41.35 -2.49
C PHE A 19 -17.50 -42.55 -2.00
N CYS A 20 -17.22 -43.01 -0.79
CA CYS A 20 -17.95 -44.08 -0.15
C CYS A 20 -19.32 -43.60 0.34
N SER A 21 -20.39 -44.29 -0.07
CA SER A 21 -21.76 -43.99 0.34
C SER A 21 -22.02 -44.20 1.84
N SER A 22 -21.21 -45.01 2.50
CA SER A 22 -21.39 -45.37 3.92
C SER A 22 -20.57 -44.50 4.87
N CYS A 23 -19.32 -44.13 4.51
CA CYS A 23 -18.42 -43.42 5.42
C CYS A 23 -17.87 -42.10 4.85
N GLY A 24 -18.16 -41.77 3.58
CA GLY A 24 -17.71 -40.55 2.91
C GLY A 24 -16.26 -40.56 2.41
N GLU A 25 -15.50 -41.64 2.63
CA GLU A 25 -14.09 -41.72 2.23
C GLU A 25 -13.89 -41.76 0.71
N ARG A 26 -12.83 -41.12 0.20
CA ARG A 26 -12.53 -41.12 -1.24
C ARG A 26 -12.06 -42.50 -1.70
N LEU A 27 -12.64 -43.01 -2.77
CA LEU A 27 -12.37 -44.36 -3.29
C LEU A 27 -11.33 -44.39 -4.42
N ARG A 28 -11.07 -43.24 -5.05
CA ARG A 28 -10.10 -43.11 -6.13
C ARG A 28 -8.90 -42.26 -5.68
N PRO A 29 -7.67 -42.76 -5.83
CA PRO A 29 -6.51 -41.89 -5.91
C PRO A 29 -6.47 -41.31 -7.33
N GLU A 30 -7.17 -40.20 -7.58
CA GLU A 30 -7.03 -39.48 -8.86
C GLU A 30 -5.75 -38.63 -8.80
N ALA A 31 -4.87 -38.89 -9.78
CA ALA A 31 -3.65 -38.17 -10.05
C ALA A 31 -3.93 -36.67 -10.24
N ASP A 32 -3.16 -35.87 -9.50
CA ASP A 32 -2.59 -34.58 -9.90
C ASP A 32 -3.50 -33.65 -10.72
N ASP A 33 -4.66 -33.29 -10.16
CA ASP A 33 -5.43 -32.14 -10.61
C ASP A 33 -4.80 -30.89 -9.99
N ARG A 34 -3.65 -30.49 -10.53
CA ARG A 34 -2.98 -29.24 -10.15
C ARG A 34 -3.91 -28.10 -10.48
N THR A 35 -4.45 -27.45 -9.46
CA THR A 35 -4.85 -26.06 -9.59
C THR A 35 -3.63 -25.34 -10.16
N GLN A 36 -3.74 -24.78 -11.38
CA GLN A 36 -2.72 -23.86 -11.88
C GLN A 36 -2.60 -22.80 -10.81
N GLY A 37 -1.48 -22.84 -10.08
CA GLY A 37 -1.12 -21.75 -9.19
C GLY A 37 -1.14 -20.51 -10.05
N PHE A 38 -1.96 -19.54 -9.66
CA PHE A 38 -1.67 -18.18 -10.07
C PHE A 38 -0.26 -17.92 -9.55
N ASP A 39 0.66 -17.60 -10.45
CA ASP A 39 1.95 -17.06 -10.07
C ASP A 39 1.66 -15.99 -9.01
N PRO A 40 2.25 -16.10 -7.80
CA PRO A 40 2.09 -15.04 -6.83
C PRO A 40 2.56 -13.78 -7.54
N ILE A 41 1.65 -12.81 -7.71
CA ILE A 41 1.99 -11.45 -8.13
C ILE A 41 3.17 -11.11 -7.26
N GLU A 42 4.33 -10.89 -7.88
CA GLU A 42 5.62 -10.65 -7.24
C GLU A 42 5.40 -9.61 -6.15
N ALA A 43 5.14 -10.09 -4.94
CA ALA A 43 5.01 -9.28 -3.76
C ALA A 43 6.44 -8.86 -3.53
N ALA A 44 6.76 -7.70 -4.09
CA ALA A 44 8.07 -7.09 -4.11
C ALA A 44 8.82 -7.47 -2.84
N GLU A 45 9.77 -8.39 -2.98
CA GLU A 45 10.83 -8.61 -2.02
C GLU A 45 11.69 -7.36 -2.07
N GLN A 46 11.16 -6.25 -1.56
CA GLN A 46 11.91 -5.04 -1.37
C GLN A 46 12.73 -5.28 -0.10
N GLU A 47 13.88 -5.90 -0.31
CA GLU A 47 14.97 -5.99 0.64
C GLU A 47 15.10 -4.66 1.38
N ASN A 48 15.22 -4.81 2.68
CA ASN A 48 15.32 -3.81 3.72
C ASN A 48 16.57 -2.92 3.56
N ARG A 49 16.70 -2.19 2.44
CA ARG A 49 17.36 -0.90 2.45
C ARG A 49 16.47 -0.03 3.31
N ALA A 50 16.92 0.32 4.51
CA ALA A 50 16.31 1.41 5.26
C ALA A 50 16.14 2.57 4.27
N ALA A 51 14.91 2.82 3.85
CA ALA A 51 14.65 3.76 2.78
C ALA A 51 15.17 5.10 3.25
N GLU A 52 16.17 5.63 2.55
CA GLU A 52 16.85 6.86 2.94
C GLU A 52 15.80 7.97 3.04
N VAL A 53 15.72 8.58 4.22
CA VAL A 53 14.77 9.65 4.47
C VAL A 53 15.35 10.89 3.80
N SER A 54 14.66 11.37 2.78
CA SER A 54 15.12 12.52 1.98
C SER A 54 14.46 13.84 2.39
N GLY A 55 13.50 13.78 3.30
CA GLY A 55 12.79 14.93 3.83
C GLY A 55 11.71 14.54 4.82
N TYR A 56 11.05 15.53 5.39
CA TYR A 56 9.93 15.35 6.31
C TYR A 56 8.79 16.32 5.98
N LEU A 57 7.56 15.84 6.16
CA LEU A 57 6.40 16.71 6.32
C LEU A 57 6.02 16.79 7.78
N VAL A 58 6.04 18.00 8.34
CA VAL A 58 5.73 18.25 9.75
C VAL A 58 4.38 18.93 9.85
N VAL A 59 3.41 18.31 10.52
CA VAL A 59 2.10 18.94 10.72
C VAL A 59 2.24 20.08 11.71
N THR A 60 2.04 21.31 11.26
CA THR A 60 2.04 22.50 12.12
C THR A 60 0.65 22.78 12.68
N ARG A 61 -0.40 22.55 11.87
CA ARG A 61 -1.80 22.80 12.26
C ARG A 61 -2.71 21.64 11.86
N GLY A 62 -3.46 21.12 12.84
CA GLY A 62 -4.43 20.03 12.66
C GLY A 62 -4.52 19.15 13.90
N HIS A 63 -5.36 18.11 13.86
CA HIS A 63 -5.50 17.13 14.96
C HIS A 63 -4.21 16.34 15.25
N ARG A 64 -3.24 16.38 14.32
CA ARG A 64 -1.93 15.72 14.41
C ARG A 64 -0.76 16.69 14.50
N SER A 65 -0.95 17.90 15.03
CA SER A 65 0.13 18.89 15.16
C SER A 65 1.34 18.30 15.91
N GLY A 66 2.54 18.54 15.38
CA GLY A 66 3.81 18.00 15.87
C GLY A 66 4.23 16.65 15.27
N VAL A 67 3.34 15.94 14.57
CA VAL A 67 3.71 14.70 13.87
C VAL A 67 4.60 15.00 12.68
N ARG A 68 5.66 14.20 12.52
CA ARG A 68 6.55 14.22 11.36
C ARG A 68 6.33 12.97 10.53
N PHE A 69 6.17 13.13 9.23
CA PHE A 69 6.10 12.03 8.28
C PHE A 69 7.38 12.02 7.44
N PRO A 70 8.19 10.95 7.50
CA PRO A 70 9.39 10.86 6.68
C PRO A 70 9.00 10.63 5.21
N LEU A 71 9.70 11.30 4.30
CA LEU A 71 9.60 11.09 2.86
C LEU A 71 10.71 10.11 2.47
N THR A 72 10.33 8.83 2.45
CA THR A 72 11.22 7.72 2.13
C THR A 72 11.04 7.25 0.70
N GLY A 73 12.14 6.93 0.02
CA GLY A 73 12.11 6.40 -1.34
C GLY A 73 11.85 7.46 -2.42
N GLU A 74 11.34 7.02 -3.57
CA GLU A 74 11.15 7.89 -4.74
C GLU A 74 9.78 8.58 -4.77
N ASN A 75 8.75 7.95 -4.20
CA ASN A 75 7.38 8.46 -4.21
C ASN A 75 6.75 8.29 -2.83
N ALA A 76 6.06 9.31 -2.35
CA ALA A 76 5.24 9.29 -1.16
C ALA A 76 3.84 9.84 -1.47
N THR A 77 2.82 9.31 -0.83
CA THR A 77 1.42 9.68 -1.03
C THR A 77 0.84 10.33 0.21
N ALA A 78 0.03 11.38 0.04
CA ALA A 78 -0.71 11.98 1.15
C ALA A 78 -2.21 12.05 0.86
N GLY A 79 -3.01 11.72 1.87
CA GLY A 79 -4.46 11.69 1.75
C GLY A 79 -5.16 11.07 2.95
N ARG A 80 -6.49 10.98 2.89
CA ARG A 80 -7.31 10.34 3.94
C ARG A 80 -7.45 8.83 3.77
N HIS A 81 -6.75 8.21 2.82
CA HIS A 81 -6.77 6.75 2.70
C HIS A 81 -5.80 6.13 3.72
N PRO A 82 -6.18 5.06 4.45
CA PRO A 82 -5.29 4.40 5.40
C PRO A 82 -3.99 3.86 4.80
N GLU A 83 -3.97 3.59 3.50
CA GLU A 83 -2.78 3.12 2.77
C GLU A 83 -1.88 4.28 2.28
N SER A 84 -2.21 5.53 2.57
CA SER A 84 -1.33 6.65 2.23
C SER A 84 -0.18 6.77 3.23
N ASP A 85 1.03 7.01 2.73
CA ASP A 85 2.24 7.19 3.55
C ASP A 85 2.06 8.32 4.57
N VAL A 86 1.41 9.40 4.13
CA VAL A 86 1.00 10.53 4.95
C VAL A 86 -0.52 10.48 5.13
N PHE A 87 -0.96 9.74 6.15
CA PHE A 87 -2.37 9.62 6.49
C PHE A 87 -2.91 10.86 7.22
N LEU A 88 -3.82 11.57 6.54
CA LEU A 88 -4.50 12.77 7.01
C LEU A 88 -6.00 12.49 7.17
N ASP A 89 -6.42 12.14 8.39
CA ASP A 89 -7.81 11.82 8.70
C ASP A 89 -8.69 13.08 8.79
N ASP A 90 -9.16 13.53 7.63
CA ASP A 90 -10.20 14.56 7.57
C ASP A 90 -11.03 14.48 6.28
N ILE A 91 -12.29 14.90 6.38
CA ILE A 91 -13.23 14.90 5.25
C ILE A 91 -12.87 15.93 4.16
N THR A 92 -12.13 16.99 4.50
CA THR A 92 -11.64 17.97 3.52
C THR A 92 -10.42 17.47 2.74
N VAL A 93 -9.90 16.29 3.07
CA VAL A 93 -8.78 15.66 2.37
C VAL A 93 -9.32 14.54 1.47
N SER A 94 -8.96 14.55 0.19
CA SER A 94 -9.27 13.43 -0.72
C SER A 94 -8.55 12.14 -0.29
N ARG A 95 -9.09 10.98 -0.65
CA ARG A 95 -8.50 9.66 -0.31
C ARG A 95 -7.05 9.58 -0.78
N ARG A 96 -6.83 9.93 -2.04
CA ARG A 96 -5.52 10.24 -2.63
C ARG A 96 -5.58 11.73 -2.97
N HIS A 97 -4.81 12.56 -2.29
CA HIS A 97 -4.87 14.02 -2.45
C HIS A 97 -3.68 14.52 -3.24
N VAL A 98 -2.47 14.17 -2.78
CA VAL A 98 -1.23 14.52 -3.45
C VAL A 98 -0.29 13.33 -3.53
N GLU A 99 0.59 13.39 -4.52
CA GLU A 99 1.78 12.57 -4.64
C GLU A 99 3.00 13.47 -4.54
N ILE A 100 4.00 13.05 -3.80
CA ILE A 100 5.28 13.73 -3.64
C ILE A 100 6.33 12.82 -4.25
N ARG A 101 7.02 13.32 -5.26
CA ARG A 101 8.04 12.55 -6.00
C ARG A 101 9.39 13.19 -5.81
N ARG A 102 10.40 12.36 -5.57
CA ARG A 102 11.80 12.79 -5.57
C ARG A 102 12.29 12.83 -7.03
N VAL A 103 12.74 14.01 -7.46
CA VAL A 103 13.33 14.25 -8.79
C VAL A 103 14.75 14.75 -8.57
N GLY A 104 15.70 13.81 -8.60
CA GLY A 104 17.10 14.08 -8.21
C GLY A 104 17.19 14.42 -6.72
N ASP A 105 17.62 15.64 -6.43
CA ASP A 105 17.80 16.14 -5.06
C ASP A 105 16.62 16.99 -4.56
N HIS A 106 15.57 17.14 -5.37
CA HIS A 106 14.39 17.94 -4.99
C HIS A 106 13.14 17.08 -4.90
N HIS A 107 12.16 17.52 -4.09
CA HIS A 107 10.83 16.91 -4.05
C HIS A 107 9.85 17.77 -4.81
N VAL A 108 9.00 17.11 -5.59
CA VAL A 108 7.91 17.73 -6.34
C VAL A 108 6.60 17.23 -5.79
N ILE A 109 5.76 18.13 -5.30
CA ILE A 109 4.39 17.83 -4.89
C ILE A 109 3.46 18.00 -6.09
N ARG A 110 2.55 17.05 -6.27
CA ARG A 110 1.54 17.07 -7.33
C ARG A 110 0.17 16.72 -6.78
N ASP A 111 -0.82 17.52 -7.11
CA ASP A 111 -2.22 17.24 -6.84
C ASP A 111 -2.76 16.17 -7.81
N VAL A 112 -3.41 15.13 -7.28
CA VAL A 112 -3.93 14.00 -8.08
C VAL A 112 -5.45 14.06 -8.29
N GLY A 113 -6.02 15.27 -8.30
CA GLY A 113 -7.45 15.47 -8.48
C GLY A 113 -8.18 15.62 -7.15
N SER A 114 -7.59 16.36 -6.23
CA SER A 114 -8.23 16.66 -4.96
C SER A 114 -9.44 17.59 -5.14
N LEU A 115 -10.43 17.46 -4.25
CA LEU A 115 -11.64 18.28 -4.33
C LEU A 115 -11.38 19.75 -3.93
N ASN A 116 -10.52 19.95 -2.92
CA ASN A 116 -10.27 21.27 -2.33
C ASN A 116 -9.01 21.96 -2.88
N GLY A 117 -8.22 21.25 -3.68
CA GLY A 117 -6.92 21.70 -4.16
C GLY A 117 -5.81 21.59 -3.11
N THR A 118 -4.59 21.62 -3.62
CA THR A 118 -3.35 21.71 -2.84
C THR A 118 -2.82 23.14 -2.91
N TYR A 119 -2.28 23.65 -1.80
CA TYR A 119 -1.67 24.96 -1.75
C TYR A 119 -0.25 24.86 -1.20
N VAL A 120 0.68 25.59 -1.79
CA VAL A 120 2.06 25.76 -1.31
C VAL A 120 2.26 27.25 -1.09
N ASN A 121 2.69 27.65 0.11
CA ASN A 121 2.87 29.06 0.50
C ASN A 121 1.63 29.94 0.21
N ALA A 122 0.44 29.39 0.49
CA ALA A 122 -0.88 29.99 0.24
C ALA A 122 -1.28 30.16 -1.25
N GLU A 123 -0.49 29.66 -2.19
CA GLU A 123 -0.81 29.64 -3.63
C GLU A 123 -1.32 28.27 -4.04
N ARG A 124 -2.44 28.21 -4.78
CA ARG A 124 -3.01 26.95 -5.27
C ARG A 124 -2.14 26.42 -6.40
N VAL A 125 -1.68 25.19 -6.28
CA VAL A 125 -0.79 24.55 -7.27
C VAL A 125 -1.34 23.20 -7.71
N GLU A 126 -1.11 22.87 -8.98
CA GLU A 126 -1.31 21.49 -9.49
C GLU A 126 -0.01 20.67 -9.33
N GLU A 127 1.13 21.33 -9.50
CA GLU A 127 2.46 20.77 -9.31
C GLU A 127 3.41 21.89 -8.84
N ALA A 128 4.28 21.60 -7.87
CA ALA A 128 5.27 22.55 -7.37
C ALA A 128 6.52 21.82 -6.84
N VAL A 129 7.68 22.43 -7.01
CA VAL A 129 8.92 21.99 -6.36
C VAL A 129 8.89 22.48 -4.90
N LEU A 130 9.12 21.57 -3.96
CA LEU A 130 9.19 21.89 -2.53
C LEU A 130 10.62 22.32 -2.17
N SER A 131 10.70 23.42 -1.43
CA SER A 131 11.92 23.94 -0.82
C SER A 131 11.84 23.85 0.70
N ASP A 132 12.98 23.69 1.38
CA ASP A 132 13.02 23.65 2.84
C ASP A 132 12.27 24.84 3.48
N GLY A 133 11.37 24.53 4.41
CA GLY A 133 10.53 25.50 5.09
C GLY A 133 9.19 25.81 4.41
N ASP A 134 8.91 25.28 3.23
CA ASP A 134 7.66 25.55 2.51
C ASP A 134 6.42 25.08 3.29
N GLU A 135 5.38 25.93 3.35
CA GLU A 135 4.10 25.58 3.95
C GLU A 135 3.19 24.91 2.91
N VAL A 136 2.90 23.63 3.10
CA VAL A 136 1.95 22.86 2.30
C VAL A 136 0.62 22.78 3.03
N GLN A 137 -0.45 23.24 2.39
CA GLN A 137 -1.82 23.12 2.90
C GLN A 137 -2.61 22.08 2.09
N ILE A 138 -3.16 21.10 2.83
CA ILE A 138 -3.97 20.01 2.30
C ILE A 138 -5.28 19.95 3.10
N GLY A 139 -6.39 20.37 2.48
CA GLY A 139 -7.65 20.56 3.20
C GLY A 139 -7.47 21.54 4.36
N LYS A 140 -7.80 21.11 5.58
CA LYS A 140 -7.60 21.90 6.82
C LYS A 140 -6.20 21.75 7.46
N PHE A 141 -5.37 20.84 6.96
CA PHE A 141 -4.03 20.61 7.51
C PHE A 141 -3.04 21.60 6.93
N LYS A 142 -2.18 22.14 7.80
CA LYS A 142 -0.96 22.84 7.39
C LYS A 142 0.23 21.99 7.80
N LEU A 143 1.10 21.74 6.83
CA LEU A 143 2.32 21.01 6.97
C LEU A 143 3.48 21.91 6.54
N VAL A 144 4.65 21.72 7.14
CA VAL A 144 5.88 22.34 6.68
C VAL A 144 6.78 21.24 6.14
N TYR A 145 7.29 21.45 4.94
CA TYR A 145 8.30 20.61 4.36
C TYR A 145 9.67 20.97 4.96
N ILE A 146 10.41 19.96 5.39
CA ILE A 146 11.77 20.09 5.88
C ILE A 146 12.63 19.14 5.05
N GLU A 147 13.66 19.67 4.40
CA GLU A 147 14.60 18.87 3.64
C GLU A 147 15.49 18.08 4.61
N GLU A 148 15.70 16.79 4.34
CA GLU A 148 16.75 16.05 5.06
C GLU A 148 18.06 16.43 4.38
N SER A 149 18.70 17.45 4.96
CA SER A 149 20.06 17.80 4.59
C SER A 149 20.94 16.66 5.09
N GLY A 150 21.22 15.70 4.20
CA GLY A 150 22.21 14.65 4.44
C GLY A 150 23.47 15.30 4.98
N GLY A 151 23.69 15.18 6.29
CA GLY A 151 24.62 16.03 7.01
C GLY A 151 26.00 16.00 6.40
N SER A 152 26.42 17.10 5.75
CA SER A 152 27.82 17.45 5.62
C SER A 152 28.33 17.79 7.02
N THR A 153 28.66 16.74 7.79
CA THR A 153 29.56 16.88 8.93
C THR A 153 30.95 17.09 8.34
N GLU A 154 31.48 18.29 8.53
CA GLU A 154 32.85 18.71 8.22
C GLU A 154 33.92 17.84 8.93
#